data_AF-A0A9D7YGI7-F1
#
_entry.id   AF-A0A9D7YGI7-F1
#
_cell.length_a   1.000
_cell.length_b   1.000
_cell.length_c   1.000
_cell.angle_alpha   90.00
_cell.angle_beta   90.00
_cell.angle_gamma   90.00
#
_symmetry.space_group_name_H-M   'P 1'
#
loop_
_entity.id
_entity.type
_entity.pdbx_description
1 polymer ?
#
loop_
_entity_poly.entity_id
_entity_poly.type
_entity_poly.pdbx_seq_one_letter_code
_entity_poly.pdbx_strand_id
1 'polypeptide(L)'
;MRNPAANPDNLRMSDFWCDFCRRPWTEDVPMIEGHQGSLICGRCLALAYADLAVHGSPSVPAAPDIPGGKRSDDSSRPKCLMCLEHRRDALWRSPAHEEALVCLRCVKQGATALEKDKDFAWRRPSA
;
A
#
# COMPACT_ATOMS: atom_id res chain seq x y z
N MET A 1 -8.16 2.47 -6.60
CA MET A 1 -9.46 2.02 -7.16
C MET A 1 -10.26 3.20 -7.67
N ARG A 2 -11.06 3.01 -8.72
CA ARG A 2 -12.03 4.02 -9.18
C ARG A 2 -13.38 3.84 -8.45
N ASN A 3 -14.01 4.94 -8.06
CA ASN A 3 -15.39 5.00 -7.61
C ASN A 3 -16.30 4.30 -8.63
N PRO A 4 -17.04 3.24 -8.23
CA PRO A 4 -17.94 2.53 -9.15
C PRO A 4 -19.04 3.41 -9.75
N ALA A 5 -19.38 4.52 -9.08
CA ALA A 5 -20.38 5.49 -9.53
C ALA A 5 -19.77 6.69 -10.30
N ALA A 6 -18.47 6.68 -10.58
CA ALA A 6 -17.83 7.76 -11.33
C ALA A 6 -18.40 7.89 -12.74
N ASN A 7 -18.59 9.13 -13.20
CA ASN A 7 -18.92 9.38 -14.60
C ASN A 7 -17.69 9.07 -15.47
N PRO A 8 -17.72 8.07 -16.36
CA PRO A 8 -16.57 7.68 -17.16
C PRO A 8 -16.10 8.79 -18.11
N ASP A 9 -16.99 9.70 -18.52
CA ASP A 9 -16.69 10.80 -19.44
C ASP A 9 -16.24 12.07 -18.70
N ASN A 10 -16.26 12.07 -17.37
CA ASN A 10 -15.86 13.22 -16.55
C ASN A 10 -15.28 12.76 -15.20
N LEU A 11 -14.09 12.17 -15.25
CA LEU A 11 -13.39 11.72 -14.06
C LEU A 11 -12.76 12.90 -13.31
N ARG A 12 -13.05 12.99 -12.02
CA ARG A 12 -12.46 13.95 -11.09
C ARG A 12 -11.48 13.24 -10.17
N MET A 13 -10.58 13.98 -9.52
CA MET A 13 -9.65 13.44 -8.53
C MET A 13 -10.37 12.60 -7.44
N SER A 14 -11.51 13.10 -6.96
CA SER A 14 -12.34 12.43 -5.95
C SER A 14 -13.01 11.13 -6.42
N ASP A 15 -12.96 10.82 -7.72
CA ASP A 15 -13.40 9.54 -8.25
C ASP A 15 -12.34 8.45 -8.11
N PHE A 16 -11.14 8.77 -7.66
CA PHE A 16 -10.08 7.82 -7.38
C PHE A 16 -9.93 7.67 -5.86
N TRP A 17 -10.09 6.46 -5.36
CA TRP A 17 -10.08 6.18 -3.93
C TRP A 17 -8.88 5.31 -3.56
N CYS A 18 -8.40 5.49 -2.34
CA CYS A 18 -7.45 4.58 -1.70
C CYS A 18 -8.04 3.17 -1.68
N ASP A 19 -7.32 2.19 -2.22
CA ASP A 19 -7.76 0.79 -2.25
C ASP A 19 -7.85 0.16 -0.86
N PHE A 20 -7.18 0.74 0.14
CA PHE A 20 -7.08 0.18 1.48
C PHE A 20 -8.18 0.68 2.42
N CYS A 21 -8.70 1.89 2.24
CA CYS A 21 -9.76 2.43 3.11
C CYS A 21 -10.92 3.10 2.36
N ARG A 22 -10.91 3.06 1.02
CA ARG A 22 -11.90 3.69 0.13
C ARG A 22 -12.06 5.20 0.33
N ARG A 23 -11.09 5.86 0.99
CA ARG A 23 -11.07 7.32 1.13
C ARG A 23 -10.84 7.94 -0.27
N PRO A 24 -11.67 8.91 -0.69
CA PRO A 24 -11.44 9.64 -1.92
C PRO A 24 -10.13 10.42 -1.92
N TRP A 25 -9.53 10.54 -3.09
CA TRP A 25 -8.39 11.42 -3.30
C TRP A 25 -8.88 12.87 -3.45
N THR A 26 -8.31 13.74 -2.62
CA THR A 26 -8.52 15.19 -2.64
C THR A 26 -7.16 15.87 -2.51
N GLU A 27 -7.10 17.18 -2.75
CA GLU A 27 -5.85 17.95 -2.68
C GLU A 27 -5.15 17.80 -1.33
N ASP A 28 -5.89 17.66 -0.22
CA ASP A 28 -5.34 17.50 1.13
C ASP A 28 -4.99 16.05 1.53
N VAL A 29 -5.23 15.06 0.65
CA VAL A 29 -4.99 13.66 0.97
C VAL A 29 -3.79 13.15 0.17
N PRO A 30 -2.62 12.97 0.81
CA PRO A 30 -1.49 12.39 0.11
C PRO A 30 -1.82 10.96 -0.32
N MET A 31 -1.54 10.65 -1.58
CA MET A 31 -1.73 9.33 -2.17
C MET A 31 -0.44 8.87 -2.85
N ILE A 32 -0.17 7.57 -2.79
CA ILE A 32 0.86 6.92 -3.59
C ILE A 32 0.17 6.02 -4.60
N GLU A 33 0.56 6.17 -5.87
CA GLU A 33 0.14 5.30 -6.96
C GLU A 33 1.08 4.09 -7.10
N GLY A 34 0.50 2.91 -7.26
CA GLY A 34 1.16 1.66 -7.60
C GLY A 34 0.84 1.21 -9.02
N HIS A 35 1.11 -0.05 -9.33
CA HIS A 35 0.77 -0.60 -10.64
C HIS A 35 -0.74 -0.62 -10.88
N GLN A 36 -1.12 -0.42 -12.13
CA GLN A 36 -2.52 -0.45 -12.61
C GLN A 36 -3.46 0.52 -11.86
N GLY A 37 -2.95 1.67 -11.41
CA GLY A 37 -3.76 2.70 -10.74
C GLY A 37 -4.22 2.30 -9.34
N SER A 38 -3.51 1.37 -8.69
CA SER A 38 -3.67 1.12 -7.26
C SER A 38 -3.20 2.34 -6.45
N LEU A 39 -3.88 2.62 -5.35
CA LEU A 39 -3.69 3.82 -4.54
C LEU A 39 -3.67 3.46 -3.06
N ILE A 40 -2.69 4.01 -2.35
CA ILE A 40 -2.64 3.99 -0.88
C ILE A 40 -2.54 5.42 -0.35
N CYS A 41 -3.47 5.82 0.53
CA CYS A 41 -3.41 7.13 1.15
C CYS A 41 -2.35 7.16 2.27
N GLY A 42 -1.84 8.35 2.59
CA GLY A 42 -0.81 8.53 3.60
C GLY A 42 -1.18 7.99 4.98
N ARG A 43 -2.48 7.93 5.33
CA ARG A 43 -2.94 7.31 6.58
C ARG A 43 -2.76 5.79 6.57
N CYS A 44 -3.22 5.11 5.51
CA CYS A 44 -3.04 3.66 5.39
C CYS A 44 -1.57 3.29 5.26
N LEU A 45 -0.78 4.11 4.55
CA LEU A 45 0.65 3.93 4.45
C LEU A 45 1.36 4.06 5.80
N ALA A 46 0.96 5.03 6.63
CA ALA A 46 1.50 5.17 7.99
C ALA A 46 1.18 3.95 8.87
N LEU A 47 -0.06 3.46 8.86
CA LEU A 47 -0.43 2.24 9.60
C LEU A 47 0.39 1.03 9.13
N ALA A 48 0.47 0.81 7.83
CA ALA A 48 1.26 -0.27 7.26
C ALA A 48 2.76 -0.14 7.58
N TYR A 49 3.30 1.08 7.61
CA TYR A 49 4.68 1.34 7.98
C TYR A 49 4.95 1.05 9.45
N ALA A 50 4.07 1.50 10.34
CA ALA A 50 4.17 1.22 11.77
C ALA A 50 4.20 -0.30 12.01
N ASP A 51 3.23 -1.02 11.48
CA ASP A 51 3.12 -2.47 11.71
C ASP A 51 4.30 -3.24 11.11
N LEU A 52 4.68 -2.98 9.87
CA LEU A 52 5.69 -3.78 9.18
C LEU A 52 7.13 -3.37 9.47
N ALA A 53 7.40 -2.06 9.59
CA ALA A 53 8.76 -1.54 9.66
C ALA A 53 9.17 -1.11 11.07
N VAL A 54 8.22 -0.77 11.95
CA VAL A 54 8.50 -0.32 13.32
C VAL A 54 8.23 -1.44 14.32
N HIS A 55 7.02 -2.00 14.32
CA HIS A 55 6.59 -2.99 15.31
C HIS A 55 6.93 -4.44 14.93
N GLY A 56 7.25 -4.69 13.65
CA GLY A 56 7.48 -6.06 13.17
C GLY A 56 6.28 -6.98 13.38
N SER A 57 5.06 -6.43 13.30
CA SER A 57 3.78 -7.08 13.57
C SER A 57 2.94 -7.22 12.31
N PRO A 58 3.38 -8.00 11.31
CA PRO A 58 2.68 -8.12 10.04
C PRO A 58 1.39 -8.93 10.15
N SER A 59 0.39 -8.60 9.32
CA SER A 59 -0.81 -9.43 9.16
C SER A 59 -0.51 -10.74 8.43
N VAL A 60 0.47 -10.72 7.52
CA VAL A 60 1.00 -11.92 6.85
C VAL A 60 2.51 -11.98 7.06
N PRO A 61 3.02 -12.92 7.86
CA PRO A 61 4.46 -13.07 8.11
C PRO A 61 5.25 -13.31 6.83
N ALA A 62 6.53 -12.93 6.84
CA ALA A 62 7.44 -13.28 5.75
C ALA A 62 7.53 -14.80 5.59
N ALA A 63 7.72 -15.26 4.35
CA ALA A 63 7.97 -16.67 4.08
C ALA A 63 9.32 -17.08 4.70
N PRO A 64 9.46 -18.32 5.19
CA PRO A 64 10.74 -18.82 5.67
C PRO A 64 11.79 -18.75 4.55
N ASP A 65 13.04 -18.55 4.92
CA ASP A 65 14.15 -18.60 3.98
C ASP A 65 14.30 -20.02 3.42
N ILE A 66 14.32 -20.14 2.09
CA ILE A 66 14.62 -21.41 1.41
C ILE A 66 16.03 -21.29 0.85
N PRO A 67 16.99 -22.13 1.30
CA PRO A 67 18.33 -22.16 0.73
C PRO A 67 18.28 -22.34 -0.79
N GLY A 68 18.87 -21.42 -1.55
CA GLY A 68 18.88 -21.44 -3.02
C GLY A 68 17.58 -21.01 -3.72
N GLY A 69 16.53 -20.65 -2.96
CA GLY A 69 15.28 -20.14 -3.53
C GLY A 69 15.43 -18.73 -4.11
N LYS A 70 14.89 -18.49 -5.31
CA LYS A 70 14.78 -17.12 -5.83
C LYS A 70 13.86 -16.30 -4.93
N ARG A 71 14.21 -15.03 -4.67
CA ARG A 71 13.45 -14.11 -3.82
C ARG A 71 12.09 -13.70 -4.40
N SER A 72 11.80 -14.04 -5.65
CA SER A 72 10.70 -13.48 -6.43
C SER A 72 9.70 -14.55 -6.87
N ASP A 73 8.43 -14.25 -6.60
CA ASP A 73 7.20 -14.94 -7.01
C ASP A 73 6.96 -16.31 -6.38
N ASP A 74 6.33 -16.29 -5.20
CA ASP A 74 5.73 -17.46 -4.56
C ASP A 74 4.20 -17.36 -4.71
N SER A 75 3.65 -17.94 -5.78
CA SER A 75 2.23 -17.83 -6.13
C SER A 75 1.27 -18.45 -5.10
N SER A 76 1.77 -19.17 -4.10
CA SER A 76 0.97 -19.62 -2.95
C SER A 76 0.66 -18.49 -1.95
N ARG A 77 1.42 -17.39 -2.01
CA ARG A 77 1.25 -16.25 -1.11
C ARG A 77 0.25 -15.26 -1.67
N PRO A 78 -0.38 -14.45 -0.80
CA PRO A 78 -1.22 -13.34 -1.26
C PRO A 78 -0.43 -12.32 -2.09
N LYS A 79 -1.08 -11.79 -3.14
CA LYS A 79 -0.51 -10.79 -4.02
C LYS A 79 -0.54 -9.41 -3.37
N CYS A 80 0.55 -8.66 -3.47
CA CYS A 80 0.56 -7.25 -3.08
C CYS A 80 -0.25 -6.43 -4.08
N LEU A 81 -1.18 -5.59 -3.61
CA LEU A 81 -2.04 -4.78 -4.46
C LEU A 81 -1.26 -3.66 -5.18
N MET A 82 -0.20 -3.14 -4.55
CA MET A 82 0.59 -2.02 -5.11
C MET A 82 1.60 -2.46 -6.18
N CYS A 83 2.22 -3.65 -6.05
CA CYS A 83 3.20 -4.14 -7.03
C CYS A 83 2.73 -5.32 -7.88
N LEU A 84 1.58 -5.92 -7.56
CA LEU A 84 1.02 -7.07 -8.26
C LEU A 84 1.92 -8.33 -8.25
N GLU A 85 2.87 -8.41 -7.32
CA GLU A 85 3.76 -9.56 -7.15
C GLU A 85 3.36 -10.38 -5.92
N HIS A 86 3.59 -11.70 -5.95
CA HIS A 86 3.55 -12.54 -4.76
C HIS A 86 4.90 -12.47 -4.03
N ARG A 87 4.93 -11.63 -2.99
CA ARG A 87 6.17 -11.31 -2.27
C ARG A 87 6.40 -12.29 -1.13
N ARG A 88 7.64 -12.74 -0.98
CA ARG A 88 8.09 -13.50 0.20
C ARG A 88 8.17 -12.62 1.45
N ASP A 89 8.37 -11.32 1.28
CA ASP A 89 8.39 -10.35 2.37
C ASP A 89 7.06 -10.35 3.15
N ALA A 90 7.09 -9.77 4.35
CA ALA A 90 5.89 -9.57 5.15
C ALA A 90 4.88 -8.63 4.45
N LEU A 91 3.58 -8.88 4.65
CA LEU A 91 2.50 -8.03 4.14
C LEU A 91 1.64 -7.50 5.28
N TRP A 92 1.14 -6.29 5.07
CA TRP A 92 0.12 -5.67 5.90
C TRP A 92 -1.23 -5.79 5.20
N ARG A 93 -2.25 -6.16 5.95
CA ARG A 93 -3.65 -6.22 5.51
C ARG A 93 -4.38 -5.00 6.05
N SER A 94 -5.19 -4.36 5.21
CA SER A 94 -6.04 -3.28 5.71
C SER A 94 -7.05 -3.79 6.75
N PRO A 95 -7.24 -3.08 7.87
CA PRO A 95 -8.31 -3.38 8.81
C PRO A 95 -9.71 -3.05 8.26
N ALA A 96 -9.80 -2.27 7.18
CA ALA A 96 -11.08 -1.91 6.56
C ALA A 96 -11.52 -2.86 5.45
N HIS A 97 -10.56 -3.43 4.71
CA HIS A 97 -10.79 -4.26 3.52
C HIS A 97 -9.77 -5.40 3.50
N GLU A 98 -10.21 -6.61 3.83
CA GLU A 98 -9.33 -7.75 3.99
C GLU A 98 -8.61 -8.12 2.69
N GLU A 99 -9.20 -7.86 1.53
CA GLU A 99 -8.60 -8.08 0.22
C GLU A 99 -7.38 -7.18 -0.07
N ALA A 100 -7.27 -6.04 0.64
CA ALA A 100 -6.24 -5.03 0.38
C ALA A 100 -4.96 -5.32 1.17
N LEU A 101 -3.94 -5.82 0.47
CA LEU A 101 -2.64 -6.19 1.03
C LEU A 101 -1.50 -5.37 0.40
N VAL A 102 -0.53 -4.94 1.20
CA VAL A 102 0.67 -4.26 0.73
C VAL A 102 1.93 -4.87 1.34
N CYS A 103 2.95 -5.10 0.52
CA CYS A 103 4.22 -5.66 0.97
C CYS A 103 5.12 -4.59 1.60
N LEU A 104 6.05 -5.01 2.45
CA LEU A 104 7.03 -4.13 3.11
C LEU A 104 7.82 -3.26 2.13
N ARG A 105 8.17 -3.78 0.95
CA ARG A 105 8.89 -3.01 -0.08
C ARG A 105 8.08 -1.81 -0.55
N CYS A 106 6.83 -2.01 -0.95
CA CYS A 106 5.94 -0.93 -1.41
C CYS A 106 5.68 0.08 -0.29
N VAL A 107 5.52 -0.38 0.95
CA VAL A 107 5.37 0.50 2.11
C VAL A 107 6.59 1.42 2.29
N LYS A 108 7.80 0.86 2.25
CA LYS A 108 9.04 1.66 2.37
C LYS A 108 9.25 2.64 1.21
N GLN A 109 8.94 2.20 -0.01
CA GLN A 109 9.04 3.05 -1.20
C GLN A 109 8.03 4.20 -1.15
N GLY A 110 6.76 3.91 -0.88
CA GLY A 110 5.72 4.93 -0.72
C GLY A 110 6.05 5.91 0.40
N ALA A 111 6.54 5.41 1.54
CA ALA A 111 6.91 6.26 2.67
C ALA A 111 8.05 7.22 2.30
N THR A 112 9.03 6.75 1.54
CA THR A 112 10.12 7.58 1.03
C THR A 112 9.62 8.64 0.04
N ALA A 113 8.62 8.31 -0.79
CA ALA A 113 8.03 9.26 -1.72
C ALA A 113 7.25 10.36 -0.97
N LEU A 114 6.31 10.00 -0.09
CA LEU A 114 5.51 10.98 0.65
C LEU A 114 6.34 11.86 1.58
N GLU A 115 7.42 11.36 2.17
CA GLU A 115 8.27 12.16 3.04
C GLU A 115 9.08 13.23 2.28
N LYS A 116 9.35 13.00 1.00
CA LYS A 116 10.04 13.94 0.10
C LYS A 116 9.08 14.94 -0.54
N ASP A 117 7.80 14.63 -0.56
CA ASP A 117 6.77 15.52 -1.03
C ASP A 117 6.68 16.75 -0.10
N LYS A 118 6.77 17.95 -0.68
CA LYS A 118 6.78 19.21 0.08
C LYS A 118 5.37 19.77 0.25
N ASP A 119 4.43 19.33 -0.58
CA ASP A 119 3.05 19.76 -0.54
C ASP A 119 2.33 19.13 0.66
N PHE A 120 2.82 17.97 1.10
CA PHE A 120 2.32 17.26 2.28
C PHE A 120 3.37 17.24 3.38
N ALA A 121 3.00 17.66 4.60
CA ALA A 121 3.84 17.52 5.79
C ALA A 121 3.85 16.08 6.34
N TRP A 122 3.79 15.07 5.46
CA TRP A 122 3.74 13.66 5.85
C TRP A 122 5.10 13.23 6.43
N ARG A 123 5.06 12.48 7.53
CA ARG A 123 6.24 11.94 8.21
C ARG A 123 6.06 10.46 8.48
N ARG A 124 7.15 9.70 8.40
CA ARG A 124 7.13 8.29 8.76
C ARG A 124 6.83 8.13 10.25
N PRO A 125 6.05 7.11 10.63
CA PRO A 125 6.00 6.68 12.02
C PRO A 125 7.38 6.29 12.54
N SER A 126 7.69 6.69 13.77
CA SER A 126 8.84 6.23 14.54
C SER A 126 8.38 5.37 15.72
N ALA A 127 9.30 4.59 16.30
CA ALA A 127 9.08 3.90 17.57
C ALA A 127 8.96 4.91 18.73
#